data_AF-A0A357D1Y8-F1
#
_entry.id   AF-A0A357D1Y8-F1
#
_cell.length_a   1.000
_cell.length_b   1.000
_cell.length_c   1.000
_cell.angle_alpha   90.00
_cell.angle_beta   90.00
_cell.angle_gamma   90.00
#
_symmetry.space_group_name_H-M   'P 1'
#
loop_
_entity.id
_entity.type
_entity.pdbx_description
1 polymer ?
#
loop_
_entity_poly.entity_id
_entity_poly.type
_entity_poly.pdbx_seq_one_letter_code
_entity_poly.pdbx_strand_id
1 'polypeptide(L)'
;GDGAFLKTKAEAEELGQLMVAIGKNAGRKTIAVLSAMDQPLGKAIGNALEVKEAIATLRGEGPPDLEELSLALGAQMLILAGAEQETSAAQARLKKLIANGEGLQVFTRW
;
A
#
# COMPACT_ATOMS: atom_id res chain seq x y z
N GLY A 1 -1.89 -10.79 -13.60
CA GLY A 1 -0.47 -11.11 -13.45
C GLY A 1 -0.29 -12.53 -12.99
N ASP A 2 0.88 -13.12 -13.23
CA ASP A 2 1.07 -14.57 -13.06
C ASP A 2 0.88 -15.05 -11.61
N GLY A 3 1.34 -14.25 -10.64
CA GLY A 3 1.14 -14.49 -9.20
C GLY A 3 -0.18 -13.97 -8.64
N ALA A 4 -1.01 -13.28 -9.44
CA ALA A 4 -2.31 -12.78 -8.98
C ALA A 4 -3.39 -13.87 -9.03
N PHE A 5 -4.42 -13.71 -8.21
CA PHE A 5 -5.66 -14.48 -8.30
C PHE A 5 -6.33 -14.30 -9.66
N LEU A 6 -6.39 -13.05 -10.15
CA LEU A 6 -6.92 -12.70 -11.47
C LEU A 6 -5.77 -12.55 -12.48
N LYS A 7 -5.90 -13.22 -13.62
CA LYS A 7 -4.81 -13.29 -14.60
C LYS A 7 -4.77 -12.09 -15.51
N THR A 8 -5.94 -11.58 -15.91
CA THR A 8 -6.02 -10.43 -16.81
C THR A 8 -6.25 -9.12 -16.04
N LYS A 9 -5.77 -8.02 -16.63
CA LYS A 9 -6.03 -6.67 -16.11
C LYS A 9 -7.53 -6.34 -16.13
N ALA A 10 -8.26 -6.77 -17.17
CA ALA A 10 -9.69 -6.51 -17.31
C ALA A 10 -10.50 -7.14 -16.16
N GLU A 11 -10.24 -8.41 -15.82
CA GLU A 11 -10.88 -9.05 -14.67
C GLU A 11 -10.55 -8.33 -13.35
N ALA A 12 -9.30 -7.89 -13.18
CA ALA A 12 -8.88 -7.16 -11.98
C ALA A 12 -9.58 -5.79 -11.86
N GLU A 13 -9.78 -5.09 -12.98
CA GLU A 13 -10.53 -3.84 -13.02
C GLU A 13 -12.01 -4.06 -12.69
N GLU A 14 -12.62 -5.09 -13.27
CA GLU A 14 -14.01 -5.46 -12.99
C GLU A 14 -14.22 -5.80 -11.51
N LEU A 15 -13.37 -6.66 -10.94
CA LEU A 15 -13.45 -6.99 -9.51
C LEU A 15 -13.23 -5.75 -8.63
N GLY A 16 -12.25 -4.90 -8.96
CA GLY A 16 -12.00 -3.67 -8.22
C GLY A 16 -13.20 -2.73 -8.22
N GLN A 17 -13.84 -2.54 -9.38
CA GLN A 17 -15.05 -1.73 -9.52
C GLN A 17 -16.23 -2.31 -8.72
N LEU A 18 -16.43 -3.63 -8.77
CA LEU A 18 -17.46 -4.32 -8.02
C LEU A 18 -17.28 -4.13 -6.51
N MET A 19 -16.06 -4.33 -6.00
CA MET A 19 -15.74 -4.18 -4.58
C MET A 19 -15.95 -2.73 -4.09
N VAL A 20 -15.57 -1.74 -4.91
CA VAL A 20 -15.83 -0.32 -4.61
C VAL A 20 -17.33 -0.04 -4.59
N ALA A 21 -18.10 -0.57 -5.54
CA ALA A 21 -19.55 -0.40 -5.60
C ALA A 21 -20.25 -1.00 -4.37
N ILE A 22 -19.86 -2.21 -3.96
CA ILE A 22 -20.37 -2.86 -2.74
C ILE A 22 -20.08 -1.99 -1.51
N GLY A 23 -18.84 -1.52 -1.36
CA GLY A 23 -18.46 -0.66 -0.23
C GLY A 23 -19.29 0.63 -0.17
N LYS A 24 -19.46 1.30 -1.32
CA LYS A 24 -20.31 2.51 -1.42
C LYS A 24 -21.77 2.22 -1.06
N ASN A 25 -22.33 1.11 -1.54
CA ASN A 25 -23.69 0.69 -1.22
C ASN A 25 -23.88 0.35 0.27
N ALA A 26 -22.80 -0.07 0.94
CA ALA A 26 -22.78 -0.30 2.38
C ALA A 26 -22.46 0.97 3.21
N GLY A 27 -22.41 2.16 2.58
CA GLY A 27 -22.12 3.43 3.25
C GLY A 27 -20.65 3.57 3.69
N ARG A 28 -19.73 2.83 3.08
CA ARG A 28 -18.29 2.88 3.37
C ARG A 28 -17.54 3.60 2.24
N LYS A 29 -16.57 4.45 2.61
CA LYS A 29 -15.66 5.04 1.62
C LYS A 29 -14.65 3.97 1.19
N THR A 30 -14.68 3.58 -0.08
CA THR A 30 -13.87 2.48 -0.61
C THR A 30 -13.16 2.91 -1.88
N ILE A 31 -11.87 2.55 -1.99
CA ILE A 31 -11.00 2.75 -3.15
C ILE A 31 -10.30 1.42 -3.43
N ALA A 32 -10.04 1.12 -4.71
CA ALA A 32 -9.24 -0.01 -5.14
C ALA A 32 -7.98 0.49 -5.86
N VAL A 33 -6.85 -0.14 -5.58
CA VAL A 33 -5.57 0.08 -6.28
C VAL A 33 -5.20 -1.22 -6.97
N LEU A 34 -4.94 -1.17 -8.27
CA LEU A 34 -4.48 -2.32 -9.04
C LEU A 34 -2.95 -2.28 -9.07
N SER A 35 -2.31 -3.29 -8.50
CA SER A 35 -0.86 -3.48 -8.54
C SER A 35 -0.50 -4.76 -9.31
N ALA A 36 0.62 -4.72 -10.02
CA ALA A 36 1.13 -5.89 -10.73
C ALA A 36 1.64 -6.95 -9.73
N MET A 37 1.43 -8.22 -10.08
CA MET A 37 1.90 -9.40 -9.33
C MET A 37 2.56 -10.40 -10.28
N ASP A 38 3.26 -9.90 -11.30
CA ASP A 38 4.00 -10.72 -12.27
C ASP A 38 5.30 -11.27 -11.68
N GLN A 39 5.73 -10.69 -10.56
CA GLN A 39 6.88 -11.10 -9.76
C GLN A 39 6.56 -10.90 -8.27
N PRO A 40 7.30 -11.56 -7.35
CA PRO A 40 7.23 -11.25 -5.92
C PRO A 40 7.49 -9.75 -5.68
N LEU A 41 6.72 -9.16 -4.77
CA LEU A 41 6.92 -7.79 -4.31
C LEU A 41 8.07 -7.75 -3.30
N GLY A 42 8.97 -6.79 -3.44
CA GLY A 42 10.13 -6.67 -2.57
C GLY A 42 11.22 -7.71 -2.88
N LYS A 43 12.06 -8.03 -1.90
CA LYS A 43 13.16 -9.01 -2.06
C LYS A 43 13.04 -10.20 -1.12
N ALA A 44 12.24 -10.11 -0.07
CA ALA A 44 12.07 -11.15 0.91
C ALA A 44 10.80 -11.98 0.64
N ILE A 45 10.94 -13.31 0.72
CA ILE A 45 9.82 -14.26 0.70
C ILE A 45 10.00 -15.20 1.90
N GLY A 46 9.04 -15.20 2.81
CA GLY A 46 9.05 -15.98 4.05
C GLY A 46 8.88 -15.13 5.31
N ASN A 47 8.60 -15.77 6.43
CA ASN A 47 8.08 -15.10 7.64
C ASN A 47 8.99 -14.01 8.23
N ALA A 48 10.10 -14.41 8.89
CA ALA A 48 10.97 -13.46 9.59
C ALA A 48 11.79 -12.58 8.64
N LEU A 49 11.97 -13.01 7.39
CA LEU A 49 12.66 -12.25 6.36
C LEU A 49 11.79 -11.06 5.91
N GLU A 50 10.49 -11.28 5.69
CA GLU A 50 9.54 -10.21 5.36
C GLU A 50 9.43 -9.17 6.48
N VAL A 51 9.44 -9.60 7.75
CA VAL A 51 9.45 -8.66 8.89
C VAL A 51 10.71 -7.78 8.89
N LYS A 52 11.89 -8.35 8.59
CA LYS A 52 13.13 -7.58 8.47
C LYS A 52 13.05 -6.57 7.32
N GLU A 53 12.46 -6.96 6.18
CA GLU A 53 12.27 -6.10 5.02
C GLU A 53 11.27 -4.96 5.29
N ALA A 54 10.19 -5.24 6.02
CA ALA A 54 9.24 -4.22 6.48
C ALA A 54 9.92 -3.19 7.40
N ILE A 55 10.76 -3.64 8.35
CA ILE A 55 11.54 -2.75 9.22
C ILE A 55 12.52 -1.91 8.40
N ALA A 56 13.22 -2.50 7.41
CA ALA A 56 14.11 -1.78 6.52
C ALA A 56 13.34 -0.71 5.72
N THR A 57 12.14 -1.03 5.22
CA THR A 57 11.28 -0.10 4.50
C THR A 57 10.85 1.08 5.40
N LEU A 58 10.49 0.81 6.66
CA LEU A 58 10.16 1.86 7.64
C LEU A 58 11.37 2.74 8.04
N ARG A 59 12.60 2.33 7.70
CA ARG A 59 13.83 3.13 7.83
C ARG A 59 14.20 3.87 6.54
N GLY A 60 13.48 3.67 5.45
CA GLY A 60 13.84 4.19 4.12
C GLY A 60 14.98 3.41 3.45
N GLU A 61 15.20 2.16 3.87
CA GLU A 61 16.27 1.26 3.38
C GLU A 61 15.69 0.03 2.63
N GLY A 62 14.39 0.03 2.37
CA GLY A 62 13.67 -1.09 1.78
C GLY A 62 13.76 -1.17 0.25
N PRO A 63 13.18 -2.22 -0.37
CA PRO A 63 13.01 -2.31 -1.81
C PRO A 63 12.13 -1.16 -2.35
N PRO A 64 12.52 -0.50 -3.46
CA PRO A 64 11.76 0.63 -4.00
C PRO A 64 10.32 0.32 -4.38
N ASP A 65 10.05 -0.88 -4.90
CA ASP A 65 8.72 -1.34 -5.32
C ASP A 65 7.78 -1.55 -4.12
N LEU A 66 8.29 -2.11 -3.02
CA LEU A 66 7.55 -2.25 -1.77
C LEU A 66 7.25 -0.88 -1.16
N GLU A 67 8.23 0.04 -1.14
CA GLU A 67 8.02 1.41 -0.65
C GLU A 67 6.97 2.14 -1.51
N GLU A 68 7.09 2.08 -2.84
CA GLU A 68 6.17 2.73 -3.77
C GLU A 68 4.72 2.28 -3.56
N LEU A 69 4.48 0.97 -3.50
CA LEU A 69 3.14 0.43 -3.29
C LEU A 69 2.60 0.80 -1.91
N SER A 70 3.44 0.75 -0.88
CA SER A 70 3.07 1.12 0.50
C SER A 70 2.66 2.60 0.58
N LEU A 71 3.40 3.49 -0.09
CA LEU A 71 3.09 4.92 -0.17
C LEU A 71 1.83 5.17 -0.98
N ALA A 72 1.60 4.45 -2.08
CA ALA A 72 0.39 4.57 -2.89
C ALA A 72 -0.86 4.19 -2.10
N LEU A 73 -0.83 3.05 -1.39
CA LEU A 73 -1.93 2.61 -0.53
C LEU A 73 -2.15 3.55 0.65
N GLY A 74 -1.07 3.92 1.36
CA GLY A 74 -1.13 4.83 2.49
C GLY A 74 -1.69 6.21 2.11
N ALA A 75 -1.36 6.72 0.92
CA ALA A 75 -1.89 8.00 0.44
C ALA A 75 -3.41 7.95 0.28
N GLN A 76 -3.95 6.87 -0.30
CA GLN A 76 -5.40 6.68 -0.41
C GLN A 76 -6.06 6.58 0.98
N MET A 77 -5.40 5.94 1.95
CA MET A 77 -5.89 5.88 3.33
C MET A 77 -5.98 7.27 3.97
N LEU A 78 -4.96 8.12 3.80
CA LEU A 78 -4.97 9.50 4.33
C LEU A 78 -6.10 10.33 3.71
N ILE A 79 -6.33 10.19 2.39
CA ILE A 79 -7.41 10.89 1.69
C ILE A 79 -8.78 10.40 2.17
N LEU A 80 -8.98 9.09 2.30
CA LEU A 80 -10.24 8.51 2.79
C LEU A 80 -10.57 8.96 4.22
N ALA A 81 -9.55 9.07 5.06
CA ALA A 81 -9.65 9.58 6.43
C ALA A 81 -9.86 11.10 6.50
N GLY A 82 -9.73 11.83 5.39
CA GLY A 82 -9.79 13.29 5.36
C GLY A 82 -8.58 13.98 5.99
N ALA A 83 -7.48 13.24 6.17
CA ALA A 83 -6.24 13.76 6.73
C ALA A 83 -5.40 14.51 5.69
N GLU A 84 -5.66 14.27 4.39
CA GLU A 84 -5.06 14.93 3.24
C GLU A 84 -6.09 15.02 2.10
N GLN A 85 -5.88 15.92 1.13
CA GLN A 85 -6.77 16.09 -0.02
C GLN A 85 -6.14 15.64 -1.35
N GLU A 86 -4.80 15.73 -1.44
CA GLU A 86 -4.05 15.46 -2.66
C GLU A 86 -3.09 14.28 -2.46
N THR A 87 -3.04 13.39 -3.44
CA THR A 87 -2.17 12.20 -3.40
C THR A 87 -0.70 12.58 -3.24
N SER A 88 -0.24 13.66 -3.88
CA SER A 88 1.15 14.13 -3.79
C SER A 88 1.50 14.62 -2.39
N ALA A 89 0.60 15.38 -1.75
CA ALA A 89 0.76 15.85 -0.37
C ALA A 89 0.75 14.68 0.62
N ALA A 90 -0.15 13.72 0.43
CA ALA A 90 -0.22 12.51 1.25
C ALA A 90 1.05 11.66 1.14
N GLN A 91 1.57 11.45 -0.07
CA GLN A 91 2.85 10.75 -0.26
C GLN A 91 4.03 11.50 0.36
N ALA A 92 4.10 12.82 0.20
CA ALA A 92 5.15 13.63 0.80
C ALA A 92 5.15 13.54 2.34
N ARG A 93 3.95 13.56 2.95
CA ARG A 93 3.78 13.35 4.39
C ARG A 93 4.24 11.98 4.84
N LEU A 94 3.86 10.92 4.14
CA LEU A 94 4.28 9.55 4.48
C LEU A 94 5.80 9.39 4.34
N LYS A 95 6.40 9.91 3.27
CA LYS A 95 7.87 9.91 3.10
C LYS A 95 8.58 10.63 4.24
N LYS A 96 8.03 11.75 4.73
CA LYS A 96 8.57 12.45 5.90
C LYS A 96 8.51 11.58 7.16
N LEU A 97 7.41 10.85 7.38
CA LEU A 97 7.23 9.94 8.53
C LEU A 97 8.16 8.72 8.49
N ILE A 98 8.55 8.28 7.30
CA ILE A 98 9.60 7.27 7.13
C ILE A 98 10.97 7.90 7.45
N ALA A 99 11.28 9.03 6.82
CA ALA A 99 12.59 9.69 6.95
C ALA A 99 12.91 10.15 8.39
N ASN A 100 11.90 10.53 9.17
CA ASN A 100 12.08 10.94 10.57
C ASN A 100 11.93 9.80 11.58
N GLY A 101 11.68 8.57 11.11
CA GLY A 101 11.57 7.37 11.93
C GLY A 101 10.29 7.23 12.76
N GLU A 102 9.33 8.16 12.65
CA GLU A 102 8.05 8.06 13.38
C GLU A 102 7.28 6.80 13.00
N GLY A 103 7.29 6.41 11.72
CA GLY A 103 6.67 5.18 11.25
C GLY A 103 7.21 3.93 11.96
N LEU A 104 8.54 3.85 12.10
CA LEU A 104 9.21 2.76 12.82
C LEU A 104 8.91 2.78 14.34
N GLN A 105 8.84 3.97 14.94
CA GLN A 105 8.51 4.11 16.36
C GLN A 105 7.10 3.58 16.67
N VAL A 106 6.12 3.85 15.79
CA VAL A 106 4.76 3.30 15.95
C VAL A 106 4.79 1.78 15.86
N PHE A 107 5.51 1.23 14.88
CA PHE A 107 5.67 -0.22 14.72
C PHE A 107 6.27 -0.90 15.97
N THR A 108 7.19 -0.23 16.65
CA THR A 108 7.83 -0.77 17.88
C THR A 108 6.91 -0.77 19.10
N ARG A 109 5.85 0.06 19.10
CA ARG A 109 4.89 0.16 20.21
C ARG A 109 3.66 -0.74 20.05
N TRP A 110 3.39 -1.19 18.83
CA TRP A 110 2.25 -2.05 18.49
C TRP A 110 2.43 -3.46 19.06
#